data_AF-G8BVE1-F1
#
_entry.id   AF-G8BVE1-F1
#
_cell.length_a   1.000
_cell.length_b   1.000
_cell.length_c   1.000
_cell.angle_alpha   90.00
_cell.angle_beta   90.00
_cell.angle_gamma   90.00
#
_symmetry.space_group_name_H-M   'P 1'
#
loop_
_entity.id
_entity.type
_entity.pdbx_description
1 polymer ?
#
loop_
_entity_poly.entity_id
_entity_poly.type
_entity_poly.pdbx_seq_one_letter_code
_entity_poly.pdbx_strand_id
1 'polypeptide(L)'
;MTNNSDLKTGDLVLCKVGSFPPWPAVVFPQRYLRNDVYKKRKAARVAVCFFNDPTYYWEQPQKLKRLTSEVIHDYFKEKKTNASLPDLIAAYKEAKNFTNLNDFITAKFSEEGRLDELLEESIPQGEDPFLSKGHQRSKKNNGKQGDSTDGTFDYSNNSTSTNESSRKKRKLKSDESSENEKNLDTQVSSSEKNTNAIETTKNKNSTKKKRAKLDSSRNIEICMLFRRKIQKNLIQRDTAPSNQELEETHNLLTKIEENLYNNPNFFDINALRQSKLHKLLKVIVNDSNLSEFHEVSKRILLSWTNTIHQLKLEKIAEHKEIQEI
;
A
#
# COMPACT_ATOMS: atom_id res chain seq x y z
N MET A 1 4.09 29.42 -4.69
CA MET A 1 3.84 27.97 -4.83
C MET A 1 5.19 27.28 -4.74
N THR A 2 5.40 26.36 -3.80
CA THR A 2 6.70 25.71 -3.60
C THR A 2 6.88 24.57 -4.60
N ASN A 3 7.95 24.61 -5.40
CA ASN A 3 8.29 23.52 -6.31
C ASN A 3 8.68 22.29 -5.50
N ASN A 4 7.87 21.24 -5.60
CA ASN A 4 7.99 20.02 -4.78
C ASN A 4 8.92 18.97 -5.42
N SER A 5 9.91 19.42 -6.19
CA SER A 5 10.86 18.61 -6.96
C SER A 5 11.99 18.02 -6.12
N ASP A 6 12.35 18.70 -5.03
CA ASP A 6 13.60 18.43 -4.28
C ASP A 6 13.28 17.72 -2.96
N LEU A 7 12.58 16.57 -3.03
CA LEU A 7 12.34 15.73 -1.87
C LEU A 7 13.53 14.80 -1.62
N LYS A 8 13.97 14.74 -0.37
CA LYS A 8 15.13 13.97 0.09
C LYS A 8 14.73 12.91 1.12
N THR A 9 15.59 11.92 1.36
CA THR A 9 15.35 10.91 2.40
C THR A 9 15.18 11.58 3.76
N GLY A 10 14.14 11.16 4.51
CA GLY A 10 13.81 11.76 5.81
C GLY A 10 13.02 13.07 5.77
N ASP A 11 12.67 13.61 4.58
CA ASP A 11 11.69 14.70 4.50
C ASP A 11 10.31 14.22 5.02
N LEU A 12 9.70 15.01 5.90
CA LEU A 12 8.33 14.81 6.36
C LEU A 12 7.34 15.31 5.29
N VAL A 13 6.36 14.48 4.95
CA VAL A 13 5.37 14.77 3.92
C VAL A 13 3.95 14.34 4.33
N LEU A 14 2.95 15.00 3.75
CA LEU A 14 1.58 14.52 3.68
C LEU A 14 1.38 13.81 2.34
N CYS A 15 0.97 12.54 2.38
CA CYS A 15 0.62 11.75 1.20
C CYS A 15 -0.88 11.49 1.16
N LYS A 16 -1.52 11.71 0.00
CA LYS A 16 -2.96 11.57 -0.20
C LYS A 16 -3.30 10.27 -0.94
N VAL A 17 -3.73 9.24 -0.21
CA VAL A 17 -4.12 7.96 -0.82
C VAL A 17 -5.64 7.88 -1.02
N GLY A 18 -6.08 7.63 -2.25
CA GLY A 18 -7.49 7.31 -2.58
C GLY A 18 -8.51 8.25 -1.93
N SER A 19 -9.37 7.70 -1.07
CA SER A 19 -10.40 8.45 -0.31
C SER A 19 -9.99 8.88 1.10
N PHE A 20 -8.78 8.56 1.57
CA PHE A 20 -8.30 8.91 2.91
C PHE A 20 -7.90 10.39 3.00
N PRO A 21 -7.89 11.00 4.20
CA PRO A 21 -7.26 12.31 4.38
C PRO A 21 -5.76 12.26 4.01
N PRO A 22 -5.11 13.39 3.72
CA PRO A 22 -3.65 13.44 3.65
C PRO A 22 -3.04 12.93 4.96
N TRP A 23 -2.16 11.92 4.86
CA TRP A 23 -1.59 11.22 6.01
C TRP A 23 -0.10 11.55 6.18
N PRO A 24 0.39 11.80 7.41
CA PRO A 24 1.81 12.00 7.70
C PRO A 24 2.67 10.80 7.30
N ALA A 25 3.78 11.05 6.63
CA ALA A 25 4.74 10.05 6.21
C ALA A 25 6.17 10.61 6.13
N VAL A 26 7.15 9.72 6.13
CA VAL A 26 8.57 10.00 5.88
C VAL A 26 8.92 9.56 4.45
N VAL A 27 9.66 10.38 3.70
CA VAL A 27 10.27 9.96 2.43
C VAL A 27 11.34 8.91 2.72
N PHE A 28 11.08 7.67 2.31
CA PHE A 28 11.84 6.49 2.72
C PHE A 28 12.91 6.11 1.68
N PRO A 29 14.18 5.91 2.08
CA PRO A 29 15.26 5.48 1.18
C PRO A 29 14.99 4.13 0.52
N GLN A 30 14.99 4.10 -0.82
CA GLN A 30 14.64 2.89 -1.57
C GLN A 30 15.55 1.68 -1.29
N ARG A 31 16.81 1.91 -0.92
CA ARG A 31 17.77 0.85 -0.59
C ARG A 31 17.44 0.04 0.67
N TYR A 32 16.71 0.60 1.64
CA TYR A 32 16.29 -0.14 2.85
C TYR A 32 14.86 -0.66 2.76
N LEU A 33 14.19 -0.53 1.62
CA LEU A 33 12.87 -1.15 1.43
C LEU A 33 12.98 -2.67 1.40
N ARG A 34 11.93 -3.32 1.89
CA ARG A 34 11.70 -4.75 1.70
C ARG A 34 11.80 -5.17 0.24
N ASN A 35 12.21 -6.41 0.00
CA ASN A 35 12.33 -6.94 -1.36
C ASN A 35 10.97 -7.03 -2.09
N ASP A 36 9.85 -7.29 -1.40
CA ASP A 36 8.50 -7.31 -1.98
C ASP A 36 7.95 -5.90 -2.29
N VAL A 37 8.33 -4.88 -1.52
CA VAL A 37 7.99 -3.47 -1.77
C VAL A 37 8.86 -2.88 -2.88
N TYR A 38 10.18 -3.11 -2.84
CA TYR A 38 11.14 -2.62 -3.82
C TYR A 38 10.92 -3.20 -5.23
N LYS A 39 10.44 -4.45 -5.34
CA LYS A 39 10.01 -5.06 -6.60
C LYS A 39 8.80 -4.35 -7.24
N LYS A 40 7.97 -3.66 -6.44
CA LYS A 40 6.78 -2.91 -6.91
C LYS A 40 7.08 -1.44 -7.25
N ARG A 41 8.36 -1.02 -7.22
CA ARG A 41 8.76 0.36 -7.53
C ARG A 41 8.31 0.79 -8.92
N LYS A 42 8.00 2.08 -9.08
CA LYS A 42 7.58 2.69 -10.34
C LYS A 42 8.53 3.84 -10.68
N ALA A 43 8.80 4.03 -11.97
CA ALA A 43 9.64 5.13 -12.44
C ALA A 43 9.09 6.49 -11.95
N ALA A 44 9.99 7.42 -11.61
CA ALA A 44 9.67 8.75 -11.09
C ALA A 44 8.72 8.78 -9.86
N ARG A 45 8.76 7.74 -9.01
CA ARG A 45 8.06 7.72 -7.72
C ARG A 45 9.01 7.45 -6.57
N VAL A 46 8.85 8.21 -5.50
CA VAL A 46 9.52 7.96 -4.23
C VAL A 46 8.68 7.01 -3.38
N ALA A 47 9.34 6.26 -2.51
CA ALA A 47 8.65 5.52 -1.46
C ALA A 47 8.42 6.45 -0.25
N VAL A 48 7.24 6.35 0.35
CA VAL A 48 6.94 6.96 1.64
C VAL A 48 6.49 5.88 2.62
N CYS A 49 6.88 6.03 3.89
CA CYS A 49 6.44 5.16 5.00
C CYS A 49 5.56 6.00 5.94
N PHE A 50 4.36 5.53 6.23
CA PHE A 50 3.40 6.28 7.04
C PHE A 50 3.73 6.23 8.53
N PHE A 51 3.32 7.26 9.27
CA PHE A 51 3.27 7.22 10.72
C PHE A 51 2.00 6.50 11.20
N ASN A 52 2.11 5.77 12.32
CA ASN A 52 1.09 4.88 12.90
C ASN A 52 0.49 3.86 11.90
N ASP A 53 1.24 3.48 10.87
CA ASP A 53 0.82 2.47 9.88
C ASP A 53 2.07 1.79 9.27
N PRO A 54 2.08 0.44 9.11
CA PRO A 54 3.27 -0.28 8.65
C PRO A 54 3.45 -0.28 7.12
N THR A 55 2.59 0.40 6.35
CA THR A 55 2.61 0.32 4.89
C THR A 55 3.56 1.32 4.24
N TYR A 56 4.13 0.88 3.12
CA TYR A 56 4.89 1.71 2.19
C TYR A 56 4.01 2.07 0.99
N TYR A 57 4.10 3.31 0.52
CA TYR A 57 3.38 3.78 -0.65
C TYR A 57 4.31 4.44 -1.68
N TRP A 58 3.97 4.26 -2.97
CA TRP A 58 4.77 4.74 -4.11
C TRP A 58 4.06 5.90 -4.80
N GLU A 59 4.52 7.13 -4.55
CA GLU A 59 3.90 8.35 -5.08
C GLU A 59 4.88 9.26 -5.82
N GLN A 60 4.35 10.03 -6.75
CA GLN A 60 5.08 11.07 -7.48
C GLN A 60 5.41 12.25 -6.53
N PRO A 61 6.65 12.77 -6.53
CA PRO A 61 7.04 13.91 -5.68
C PRO A 61 6.08 15.10 -5.73
N GLN A 62 5.53 15.41 -6.92
CA GLN A 62 4.61 16.53 -7.12
C GLN A 62 3.25 16.39 -6.41
N LYS A 63 2.88 15.18 -5.96
CA LYS A 63 1.62 14.89 -5.25
C LYS A 63 1.76 14.82 -3.73
N LEU A 64 2.99 14.78 -3.25
CA LEU A 64 3.30 14.92 -1.83
C LEU A 64 3.25 16.41 -1.46
N LYS A 65 2.99 16.72 -0.19
CA LYS A 65 3.14 18.07 0.35
C LYS A 65 4.11 18.02 1.52
N ARG A 66 5.08 18.95 1.61
CA ARG A 66 5.95 19.03 2.79
C ARG A 66 5.11 19.23 4.06
N LEU A 67 5.40 18.45 5.11
CA LEU A 67 4.75 18.52 6.41
C LEU A 67 5.65 19.32 7.36
N THR A 68 5.36 20.60 7.51
CA THR A 68 6.09 21.48 8.45
C THR A 68 5.47 21.43 9.84
N SER A 69 6.21 21.88 10.85
CA SER A 69 5.72 22.01 12.23
C SER A 69 4.47 22.90 12.33
N GLU A 70 4.35 23.90 11.45
CA GLU A 70 3.17 24.77 11.31
C GLU A 70 1.95 23.97 10.85
N VAL A 71 2.07 23.16 9.79
CA VAL A 71 1.00 22.29 9.29
C VAL A 71 0.56 21.27 10.34
N ILE A 72 1.50 20.75 11.15
CA ILE A 72 1.18 19.89 12.30
C ILE A 72 0.39 20.68 13.36
N HIS A 73 0.88 21.87 13.73
CA HIS A 73 0.23 22.73 14.72
C HIS A 73 -1.20 23.12 14.31
N ASP A 74 -1.39 23.56 13.07
CA ASP A 74 -2.69 23.98 12.55
C ASP A 74 -3.67 22.80 12.49
N TYR A 75 -3.20 21.60 12.13
CA TYR A 75 -4.00 20.38 12.25
C TYR A 75 -4.46 20.08 13.69
N PHE A 76 -3.68 20.45 14.73
CA PHE A 76 -4.15 20.35 16.12
C PHE A 76 -5.07 21.50 16.53
N LYS A 77 -4.92 22.70 15.94
CA LYS A 77 -5.74 23.90 16.19
C LYS A 77 -7.15 23.79 15.58
N GLU A 78 -7.26 23.24 14.36
CA GLU A 78 -8.52 23.09 13.62
C GLU A 78 -9.46 22.00 14.16
N LYS A 79 -9.00 21.15 15.10
CA LYS A 79 -9.73 19.97 15.61
C LYS A 79 -11.05 20.22 16.33
N LYS A 80 -11.49 21.48 16.52
CA LYS A 80 -12.78 21.79 17.14
C LYS A 80 -13.99 21.44 16.27
N THR A 81 -13.84 21.25 14.95
CA THR A 81 -14.98 21.09 14.01
C THR A 81 -15.11 19.70 13.37
N ASN A 82 -14.11 18.83 13.49
CA ASN A 82 -14.13 17.51 12.89
C ASN A 82 -13.66 16.46 13.90
N ALA A 83 -14.52 15.47 14.19
CA ALA A 83 -14.15 14.30 14.98
C ALA A 83 -12.91 13.65 14.35
N SER A 84 -11.72 13.86 14.90
CA SER A 84 -10.49 13.43 14.24
C SER A 84 -10.33 11.91 14.35
N LEU A 85 -9.87 11.25 13.28
CA LEU A 85 -9.58 9.81 13.28
C LEU A 85 -8.50 9.52 14.33
N PRO A 86 -8.70 8.63 15.31
CA PRO A 86 -7.70 8.34 16.36
C PRO A 86 -6.32 8.01 15.78
N ASP A 87 -6.28 7.17 14.75
CA ASP A 87 -5.05 6.74 14.09
C ASP A 87 -4.34 7.88 13.37
N LEU A 88 -5.09 8.84 12.81
CA LEU A 88 -4.53 10.06 12.21
C LEU A 88 -4.05 11.02 13.30
N ILE A 89 -4.69 11.06 14.48
CA ILE A 89 -4.14 11.82 15.62
C ILE A 89 -2.80 11.23 16.04
N ALA A 90 -2.71 9.90 16.16
CA ALA A 90 -1.46 9.20 16.49
C ALA A 90 -0.38 9.45 15.43
N ALA A 91 -0.69 9.30 14.13
CA ALA A 91 0.24 9.59 13.04
C ALA A 91 0.82 11.01 13.09
N TYR A 92 0.00 12.03 13.37
CA TYR A 92 0.48 13.40 13.54
C TYR A 92 1.23 13.64 14.86
N LYS A 93 0.99 12.84 15.91
CA LYS A 93 1.79 12.88 17.15
C LYS A 93 3.18 12.27 16.91
N GLU A 94 3.26 11.12 16.24
CA GLU A 94 4.53 10.51 15.85
C GLU A 94 5.32 11.43 14.91
N ALA A 95 4.67 12.00 13.88
CA ALA A 95 5.31 12.96 12.98
C ALA A 95 5.82 14.21 13.69
N LYS A 96 5.14 14.66 14.77
CA LYS A 96 5.62 15.76 15.63
C LYS A 96 6.85 15.35 16.45
N ASN A 97 6.93 14.09 16.85
CA ASN A 97 8.00 13.53 17.66
C ASN A 97 9.15 12.93 16.81
N PHE A 98 9.07 13.03 15.48
CA PHE A 98 10.11 12.54 14.57
C PHE A 98 11.39 13.37 14.74
N THR A 99 12.45 12.70 15.20
CA THR A 99 13.75 13.31 15.48
C THR A 99 14.70 13.16 14.30
N ASN A 100 14.94 11.94 13.84
CA ASN A 100 15.87 11.63 12.76
C ASN A 100 15.43 10.36 11.98
N LEU A 101 15.97 10.22 10.77
CA LEU A 101 15.67 9.09 9.88
C LEU A 101 16.23 7.74 10.37
N ASN A 102 17.37 7.75 11.09
CA ASN A 102 18.07 6.54 11.51
C ASN A 102 17.26 5.75 12.55
N ASP A 103 16.79 6.42 13.60
CA ASP A 103 15.97 5.82 14.66
C ASP A 103 14.64 5.30 14.07
N PHE A 104 14.04 6.05 13.14
CA PHE A 104 12.82 5.64 12.45
C PHE A 104 13.01 4.35 11.64
N ILE A 105 14.09 4.24 10.86
CA ILE A 105 14.36 3.03 10.07
C ILE A 105 14.73 1.86 10.98
N THR A 106 15.54 2.08 12.01
CA THR A 106 15.89 1.06 13.01
C THR A 106 14.63 0.51 13.70
N ALA A 107 13.71 1.39 14.11
CA ALA A 107 12.41 1.00 14.67
C ALA A 107 11.58 0.18 13.66
N LYS A 108 11.50 0.60 12.38
CA LYS A 108 10.79 -0.19 11.35
C LYS A 108 11.45 -1.54 11.07
N PHE A 109 12.77 -1.63 11.03
CA PHE A 109 13.48 -2.90 10.85
C PHE A 109 13.24 -3.86 12.03
N SER A 110 13.13 -3.33 13.25
CA SER A 110 12.76 -4.07 14.45
C SER A 110 11.29 -4.53 14.42
N GLU A 111 10.33 -3.62 14.19
CA GLU A 111 8.89 -3.92 14.05
C GLU A 111 8.61 -5.02 13.01
N GLU A 112 9.39 -5.04 11.94
CA GLU A 112 9.20 -5.95 10.83
C GLU A 112 10.13 -7.18 10.86
N GLY A 113 10.82 -7.43 11.98
CA GLY A 113 11.60 -8.65 12.23
C GLY A 113 12.79 -8.86 11.29
N ARG A 114 13.45 -7.77 10.87
CA ARG A 114 14.58 -7.80 9.91
C ARG A 114 15.81 -7.03 10.36
N LEU A 115 15.97 -6.79 11.65
CA LEU A 115 17.06 -5.94 12.18
C LEU A 115 18.44 -6.42 11.70
N ASP A 116 18.62 -7.73 11.52
CA ASP A 116 19.82 -8.37 10.96
C ASP A 116 20.15 -7.96 9.50
N GLU A 117 19.18 -7.45 8.73
CA GLU A 117 19.40 -6.89 7.38
C GLU A 117 20.02 -5.48 7.41
N LEU A 118 20.11 -4.84 8.59
CA LEU A 118 20.58 -3.46 8.73
C LEU A 118 22.11 -3.37 8.81
N LEU A 119 22.76 -3.48 7.65
CA LEU A 119 24.22 -3.51 7.51
C LEU A 119 24.96 -2.18 7.78
N GLU A 120 24.23 -1.08 8.01
CA GLU A 120 24.80 0.26 8.21
C GLU A 120 24.39 0.80 9.59
N GLU A 121 25.37 1.09 10.45
CA GLU A 121 25.15 1.62 11.81
C GLU A 121 24.61 3.05 11.85
N SER A 122 24.74 3.79 10.74
CA SER A 122 24.31 5.19 10.61
C SER A 122 23.72 5.43 9.23
N ILE A 123 22.43 5.74 9.18
CA ILE A 123 21.69 6.01 7.96
C ILE A 123 21.61 7.52 7.70
N PRO A 124 22.29 8.04 6.67
CA PRO A 124 22.25 9.46 6.34
C PRO A 124 20.86 9.93 5.89
N GLN A 125 20.40 11.02 6.51
CA GLN A 125 19.26 11.81 6.10
C GLN A 125 19.68 12.82 5.01
N GLY A 126 18.75 13.20 4.12
CA GLY A 126 19.02 14.22 3.10
C GLY A 126 19.61 13.70 1.79
N GLU A 127 19.64 12.39 1.59
CA GLU A 127 20.10 11.74 0.36
C GLU A 127 19.02 11.70 -0.74
N ASP A 128 19.42 11.30 -1.94
CA ASP A 128 18.51 10.98 -3.04
C ASP A 128 17.65 9.73 -2.70
N PRO A 129 16.31 9.86 -2.66
CA PRO A 129 15.41 8.73 -2.39
C PRO A 129 15.37 7.68 -3.51
N PHE A 130 15.95 7.95 -4.69
CA PHE A 130 16.04 7.01 -5.81
C PHE A 130 17.26 6.07 -5.75
N LEU A 131 18.14 6.22 -4.76
CA LEU A 131 19.31 5.35 -4.58
C LEU A 131 18.92 3.87 -4.42
N SER A 132 19.41 3.06 -5.35
CA SER A 132 19.11 1.63 -5.45
C SER A 132 19.96 0.77 -4.49
N LYS A 133 19.47 -0.44 -4.16
CA LYS A 133 20.21 -1.44 -3.34
C LYS A 133 21.62 -1.79 -3.87
N GLY A 134 21.92 -1.52 -5.14
CA GLY A 134 23.20 -1.88 -5.77
C GLY A 134 24.34 -0.87 -5.56
N HIS A 135 24.04 0.41 -5.27
CA HIS A 135 25.05 1.47 -5.27
C HIS A 135 26.03 1.46 -4.09
N GLN A 136 25.76 0.71 -3.02
CA GLN A 136 26.70 0.56 -1.89
C GLN A 136 27.92 -0.33 -2.21
N ARG A 137 27.84 -1.24 -3.19
CA ARG A 137 28.91 -2.23 -3.44
C ARG A 137 30.17 -1.67 -4.11
N SER A 138 30.11 -0.51 -4.77
CA SER A 138 31.26 0.05 -5.49
C SER A 138 32.19 0.93 -4.64
N LYS A 139 31.78 1.38 -3.45
CA LYS A 139 32.56 2.35 -2.65
C LYS A 139 33.63 1.75 -1.73
N LYS A 140 33.72 0.42 -1.59
CA LYS A 140 34.64 -0.24 -0.63
C LYS A 140 35.85 -0.95 -1.24
N ASN A 141 35.96 -1.00 -2.57
CA ASN A 141 37.14 -1.51 -3.28
C ASN A 141 37.85 -0.39 -4.04
N ASN A 142 38.60 0.45 -3.34
CA ASN A 142 39.63 1.30 -3.94
C ASN A 142 40.83 1.40 -3.00
N GLY A 143 41.83 0.55 -3.25
CA GLY A 143 43.07 0.50 -2.47
C GLY A 143 44.08 -0.48 -3.06
N LYS A 144 45.08 0.07 -3.80
CA LYS A 144 46.24 -0.61 -4.45
C LYS A 144 45.90 -1.46 -5.68
N GLN A 145 46.73 -1.64 -6.73
CA GLN A 145 47.92 -0.97 -7.35
C GLN A 145 48.29 -1.78 -8.62
N GLY A 146 48.87 -1.31 -9.74
CA GLY A 146 48.90 0.02 -10.39
C GLY A 146 48.29 -0.14 -11.81
N ASP A 147 48.88 0.24 -12.95
CA ASP A 147 49.95 1.20 -13.31
C ASP A 147 49.77 1.55 -14.82
N SER A 148 50.11 2.78 -15.22
CA SER A 148 50.39 3.27 -16.58
C SER A 148 49.55 2.79 -17.79
N THR A 149 48.76 3.70 -18.37
CA THR A 149 49.15 4.32 -19.65
C THR A 149 48.36 5.60 -19.96
N ASP A 150 49.06 6.54 -20.58
CA ASP A 150 48.55 7.81 -21.09
C ASP A 150 47.68 7.60 -22.34
N GLY A 151 46.69 8.48 -22.59
CA GLY A 151 45.70 8.25 -23.65
C GLY A 151 44.50 9.18 -23.65
N THR A 152 44.64 10.31 -24.31
CA THR A 152 43.59 11.30 -24.59
C THR A 152 42.43 10.81 -25.46
N PHE A 153 41.26 11.43 -25.23
CA PHE A 153 40.24 11.82 -26.23
C PHE A 153 39.16 10.83 -26.73
N ASP A 154 37.93 11.27 -26.46
CA ASP A 154 36.82 11.52 -27.41
C ASP A 154 35.61 10.59 -27.56
N TYR A 155 34.52 11.28 -27.92
CA TYR A 155 33.24 10.81 -28.39
C TYR A 155 33.32 10.14 -29.77
N SER A 156 32.21 9.45 -30.07
CA SER A 156 31.64 9.21 -31.41
C SER A 156 31.88 7.86 -32.09
N ASN A 157 30.73 7.26 -32.43
CA ASN A 157 30.37 6.68 -33.72
C ASN A 157 31.25 5.61 -34.40
N ASN A 158 30.73 4.37 -34.30
CA ASN A 158 30.01 3.69 -35.40
C ASN A 158 30.80 3.12 -36.60
N SER A 159 30.49 1.83 -36.90
CA SER A 159 30.71 1.13 -38.19
C SER A 159 32.18 0.87 -38.59
N THR A 160 32.57 -0.20 -39.29
CA THR A 160 31.90 -1.39 -39.87
C THR A 160 32.94 -2.55 -39.87
N SER A 161 32.59 -3.84 -39.82
CA SER A 161 32.53 -4.64 -41.05
C SER A 161 31.88 -6.04 -40.88
N THR A 162 31.09 -6.40 -41.90
CA THR A 162 30.91 -7.75 -42.49
C THR A 162 30.61 -8.97 -41.61
N ASN A 163 29.35 -9.45 -41.68
CA ASN A 163 29.09 -10.69 -42.43
C ASN A 163 27.65 -10.79 -42.97
N GLU A 164 27.60 -10.64 -44.30
CA GLU A 164 26.72 -11.28 -45.28
C GLU A 164 25.67 -12.32 -44.81
N SER A 165 24.38 -12.06 -45.06
CA SER A 165 23.65 -12.72 -46.17
C SER A 165 22.17 -12.29 -46.29
N SER A 166 21.63 -12.44 -47.50
CA SER A 166 20.29 -12.04 -47.98
C SER A 166 19.10 -12.74 -47.24
N ARG A 167 17.85 -12.22 -47.21
CA ARG A 167 17.01 -11.78 -48.35
C ARG A 167 15.90 -10.74 -48.01
N LYS A 168 15.51 -10.01 -49.07
CA LYS A 168 14.30 -9.15 -49.26
C LYS A 168 12.98 -9.76 -48.69
N LYS A 169 11.90 -9.01 -48.40
CA LYS A 169 11.37 -7.79 -49.08
C LYS A 169 10.41 -6.96 -48.19
N ARG A 170 10.32 -5.64 -48.46
CA ARG A 170 9.50 -4.62 -47.76
C ARG A 170 8.01 -4.66 -48.17
N LYS A 171 7.13 -4.07 -47.33
CA LYS A 171 6.22 -2.99 -47.79
C LYS A 171 6.01 -1.93 -46.68
N LEU A 172 5.97 -0.66 -47.08
CA LEU A 172 5.76 0.55 -46.28
C LEU A 172 4.52 1.29 -46.79
N LYS A 173 3.87 2.05 -45.90
CA LYS A 173 3.18 3.37 -46.05
C LYS A 173 2.52 3.66 -44.68
N SER A 174 2.71 4.77 -43.97
CA SER A 174 2.81 6.22 -44.26
C SER A 174 1.46 6.93 -44.42
N ASP A 175 1.43 8.17 -43.90
CA ASP A 175 0.48 9.27 -44.17
C ASP A 175 -0.90 9.17 -43.46
N GLU A 176 -1.53 10.22 -42.92
CA GLU A 176 -1.11 11.62 -42.61
C GLU A 176 -2.19 12.32 -41.73
N SER A 177 -1.86 13.48 -41.12
CA SER A 177 -2.72 14.69 -40.92
C SER A 177 -4.08 14.61 -40.16
N SER A 178 -4.58 15.63 -39.46
CA SER A 178 -4.06 16.96 -39.04
C SER A 178 -4.96 17.61 -37.95
N GLU A 179 -4.46 18.65 -37.28
CA GLU A 179 -5.15 19.93 -36.89
C GLU A 179 -6.50 19.90 -36.14
N ASN A 180 -6.54 20.40 -34.89
CA ASN A 180 -6.79 21.79 -34.42
C ASN A 180 -8.27 22.11 -34.13
N GLU A 181 -8.56 22.53 -32.89
CA GLU A 181 -9.06 23.91 -32.67
C GLU A 181 -8.92 24.32 -31.19
N LYS A 182 -8.82 25.65 -30.98
CA LYS A 182 -8.90 26.33 -29.68
C LYS A 182 -10.11 27.25 -29.74
N ASN A 183 -10.79 27.48 -28.61
CA ASN A 183 -10.95 28.85 -28.09
C ASN A 183 -11.63 28.94 -26.70
N LEU A 184 -11.14 29.97 -26.00
CA LEU A 184 -11.69 30.88 -24.99
C LEU A 184 -13.06 30.57 -24.34
N ASP A 185 -13.21 30.63 -23.01
CA ASP A 185 -12.88 31.67 -22.00
C ASP A 185 -13.98 32.75 -21.83
N THR A 186 -14.48 32.89 -20.60
CA THR A 186 -15.25 34.04 -20.08
C THR A 186 -15.32 33.94 -18.54
N GLN A 187 -14.69 34.89 -17.85
CA GLN A 187 -14.86 35.16 -16.41
C GLN A 187 -15.83 36.33 -16.19
N VAL A 188 -16.73 36.23 -15.20
CA VAL A 188 -17.26 37.35 -14.37
C VAL A 188 -17.70 36.70 -13.03
N SER A 189 -17.04 36.88 -11.86
CA SER A 189 -17.24 37.94 -10.84
C SER A 189 -18.72 38.34 -10.57
N SER A 190 -19.21 38.69 -9.37
CA SER A 190 -18.70 38.66 -7.98
C SER A 190 -19.83 39.14 -7.03
N SER A 191 -19.79 38.82 -5.72
CA SER A 191 -20.55 39.51 -4.63
C SER A 191 -22.10 39.34 -4.63
N GLU A 192 -22.87 39.46 -3.53
CA GLU A 192 -22.58 39.63 -2.09
C GLU A 192 -23.76 39.14 -1.20
N LYS A 193 -23.49 39.05 0.11
CA LYS A 193 -24.39 38.93 1.29
C LYS A 193 -25.92 39.17 1.09
N ASN A 194 -26.79 38.33 1.69
CA ASN A 194 -27.29 38.56 3.06
C ASN A 194 -28.25 37.49 3.64
N THR A 195 -28.24 37.43 4.98
CA THR A 195 -29.26 36.95 5.95
C THR A 195 -30.63 36.40 5.47
N ASN A 196 -31.01 35.21 5.95
CA ASN A 196 -31.89 35.10 7.14
C ASN A 196 -32.10 33.65 7.60
N ALA A 197 -32.40 33.48 8.90
CA ALA A 197 -32.67 32.19 9.51
C ALA A 197 -34.14 31.78 9.34
N ILE A 198 -34.39 30.53 8.97
CA ILE A 198 -35.67 29.84 9.15
C ILE A 198 -35.38 28.44 9.69
N GLU A 199 -35.94 28.13 10.85
CA GLU A 199 -35.94 26.77 11.39
C GLU A 199 -36.78 25.86 10.49
N THR A 200 -36.21 24.74 10.02
CA THR A 200 -37.00 23.59 9.61
C THR A 200 -36.34 22.30 10.07
N THR A 201 -36.99 21.65 11.02
CA THR A 201 -36.75 20.27 11.41
C THR A 201 -36.98 19.34 10.20
N LYS A 202 -35.93 18.71 9.67
CA LYS A 202 -36.03 17.50 8.83
C LYS A 202 -34.70 16.75 8.66
N ASN A 203 -34.76 15.47 9.00
CA ASN A 203 -33.99 14.34 8.47
C ASN A 203 -32.55 14.57 7.95
N LYS A 204 -31.56 14.10 8.73
CA LYS A 204 -30.24 13.68 8.19
C LYS A 204 -29.95 12.22 8.53
N ASN A 205 -30.61 11.35 7.80
CA ASN A 205 -29.99 10.08 7.40
C ASN A 205 -28.83 10.39 6.45
N SER A 206 -27.79 9.54 6.46
CA SER A 206 -26.50 9.73 5.76
C SER A 206 -25.59 10.82 6.37
N THR A 207 -24.26 10.68 6.50
CA THR A 207 -23.32 9.70 5.92
C THR A 207 -22.25 9.20 6.93
N LYS A 208 -22.51 8.14 7.70
CA LYS A 208 -21.45 7.39 8.44
C LYS A 208 -20.72 6.35 7.57
N LYS A 209 -20.23 6.74 6.37
CA LYS A 209 -19.50 5.84 5.45
C LYS A 209 -18.35 6.56 4.74
N LYS A 210 -17.12 6.41 5.28
CA LYS A 210 -15.82 6.63 4.58
C LYS A 210 -14.56 6.37 5.44
N ARG A 211 -14.70 6.12 6.75
CA ARG A 211 -13.57 5.99 7.70
C ARG A 211 -12.95 4.60 7.84
N ALA A 212 -13.74 3.53 7.67
CA ALA A 212 -13.27 2.15 7.90
C ALA A 212 -12.45 1.53 6.74
N LYS A 213 -12.10 2.28 5.69
CA LYS A 213 -11.63 1.69 4.41
C LYS A 213 -10.14 1.27 4.42
N LEU A 214 -9.32 1.85 5.31
CA LEU A 214 -7.90 1.47 5.48
C LEU A 214 -7.84 0.11 6.21
N ASP A 215 -8.52 0.06 7.36
CA ASP A 215 -8.70 -1.13 8.18
C ASP A 215 -9.36 -2.28 7.38
N SER A 216 -10.48 -2.04 6.69
CA SER A 216 -11.12 -3.07 5.85
C SER A 216 -10.18 -3.62 4.76
N SER A 217 -9.32 -2.80 4.14
CA SER A 217 -8.32 -3.29 3.18
C SER A 217 -7.23 -4.16 3.82
N ARG A 218 -6.77 -3.80 5.02
CA ARG A 218 -5.82 -4.59 5.81
C ARG A 218 -6.45 -5.91 6.29
N ASN A 219 -7.70 -5.87 6.72
CA ASN A 219 -8.45 -7.03 7.19
C ASN A 219 -8.73 -8.01 6.03
N ILE A 220 -9.03 -7.51 4.81
CA ILE A 220 -9.06 -8.32 3.58
C ILE A 220 -7.71 -9.04 3.36
N GLU A 221 -6.58 -8.33 3.47
CA GLU A 221 -5.25 -8.91 3.26
C GLU A 221 -4.92 -9.98 4.32
N ILE A 222 -5.20 -9.72 5.60
CA ILE A 222 -4.99 -10.69 6.68
C ILE A 222 -5.90 -11.92 6.50
N CYS A 223 -7.18 -11.73 6.14
CA CYS A 223 -8.08 -12.85 5.81
C CYS A 223 -7.58 -13.67 4.60
N MET A 224 -6.96 -13.01 3.61
CA MET A 224 -6.30 -13.69 2.48
C MET A 224 -5.05 -14.45 2.91
N LEU A 225 -4.26 -13.94 3.87
CA LEU A 225 -3.11 -14.65 4.43
C LEU A 225 -3.52 -15.86 5.27
N PHE A 226 -4.50 -15.71 6.17
CA PHE A 226 -5.11 -16.82 6.91
C PHE A 226 -5.61 -17.91 5.96
N ARG A 227 -6.39 -17.53 4.94
CA ARG A 227 -6.80 -18.46 3.89
C ARG A 227 -5.63 -19.19 3.27
N ARG A 228 -4.63 -18.46 2.74
CA ARG A 228 -3.51 -19.07 1.99
C ARG A 228 -2.72 -20.03 2.85
N LYS A 229 -2.42 -19.67 4.10
CA LYS A 229 -1.72 -20.55 5.05
C LYS A 229 -2.55 -21.79 5.36
N ILE A 230 -3.78 -21.66 5.83
CA ILE A 230 -4.64 -22.81 6.18
C ILE A 230 -4.87 -23.71 4.94
N GLN A 231 -5.12 -23.12 3.77
CA GLN A 231 -5.34 -23.87 2.54
C GLN A 231 -4.08 -24.63 2.10
N LYS A 232 -2.89 -24.03 2.22
CA LYS A 232 -1.60 -24.72 1.97
C LYS A 232 -1.34 -25.81 3.01
N ASN A 233 -1.63 -25.55 4.29
CA ASN A 233 -1.31 -26.41 5.43
C ASN A 233 -2.24 -27.62 5.58
N LEU A 234 -3.47 -27.58 5.04
CA LEU A 234 -4.43 -28.69 5.17
C LEU A 234 -4.88 -29.31 3.84
N ILE A 235 -4.97 -28.56 2.74
CA ILE A 235 -5.74 -28.97 1.55
C ILE A 235 -4.90 -29.04 0.26
N GLN A 236 -3.99 -28.10 0.04
CA GLN A 236 -3.15 -28.05 -1.17
C GLN A 236 -1.79 -28.70 -0.92
N ARG A 237 -1.79 -30.02 -0.73
CA ARG A 237 -0.60 -30.83 -0.45
C ARG A 237 -0.74 -32.25 -0.94
N ASP A 238 0.36 -32.76 -1.50
CA ASP A 238 0.50 -34.15 -1.97
C ASP A 238 1.07 -35.07 -0.86
N THR A 239 1.47 -34.48 0.28
CA THR A 239 2.05 -35.16 1.44
C THR A 239 1.26 -34.84 2.71
N ALA A 240 1.29 -35.76 3.68
CA ALA A 240 0.67 -35.54 4.99
C ALA A 240 1.23 -34.28 5.69
N PRO A 241 0.42 -33.56 6.49
CA PRO A 241 0.90 -32.39 7.22
C PRO A 241 2.02 -32.69 8.21
N SER A 242 3.01 -31.80 8.29
CA SER A 242 3.97 -31.83 9.38
C SER A 242 3.36 -31.31 10.68
N ASN A 243 3.84 -31.78 11.84
CA ASN A 243 3.37 -31.33 13.15
C ASN A 243 3.44 -29.80 13.32
N GLN A 244 4.47 -29.16 12.76
CA GLN A 244 4.60 -27.69 12.77
C GLN A 244 3.48 -27.01 11.96
N GLU A 245 3.07 -27.56 10.81
CA GLU A 245 2.00 -26.97 9.99
C GLU A 245 0.62 -27.17 10.61
N LEU A 246 0.40 -28.26 11.34
CA LEU A 246 -0.79 -28.50 12.16
C LEU A 246 -0.87 -27.49 13.31
N GLU A 247 0.22 -27.32 14.06
CA GLU A 247 0.35 -26.33 15.13
C GLU A 247 0.17 -24.89 14.61
N GLU A 248 0.79 -24.53 13.48
CA GLU A 248 0.55 -23.24 12.82
C GLU A 248 -0.93 -23.08 12.45
N THR A 249 -1.62 -24.15 12.05
CA THR A 249 -3.03 -24.09 11.67
C THR A 249 -3.95 -23.88 12.87
N HIS A 250 -3.69 -24.56 13.99
CA HIS A 250 -4.37 -24.29 15.27
C HIS A 250 -4.20 -22.83 15.68
N ASN A 251 -2.96 -22.33 15.71
CA ASN A 251 -2.66 -20.93 16.05
C ASN A 251 -3.36 -19.92 15.13
N LEU A 252 -3.56 -20.24 13.84
CA LEU A 252 -4.30 -19.39 12.90
C LEU A 252 -5.82 -19.42 13.15
N LEU A 253 -6.37 -20.59 13.48
CA LEU A 253 -7.80 -20.73 13.79
C LEU A 253 -8.16 -20.08 15.13
N THR A 254 -7.32 -20.23 16.16
CA THR A 254 -7.46 -19.54 17.45
C THR A 254 -7.45 -18.02 17.25
N LYS A 255 -6.51 -17.48 16.46
CA LYS A 255 -6.49 -16.05 16.10
C LYS A 255 -7.73 -15.59 15.35
N ILE A 256 -8.36 -16.46 14.57
CA ILE A 256 -9.66 -16.15 13.95
C ILE A 256 -10.75 -16.08 15.03
N GLU A 257 -10.83 -17.05 15.95
CA GLU A 257 -11.80 -17.05 17.05
C GLU A 257 -11.67 -15.83 17.98
N GLU A 258 -10.46 -15.47 18.39
CA GLU A 258 -10.17 -14.30 19.24
C GLU A 258 -10.70 -12.99 18.64
N ASN A 259 -10.69 -12.87 17.31
CA ASN A 259 -11.02 -11.65 16.59
C ASN A 259 -12.45 -11.62 16.02
N LEU A 260 -13.30 -12.62 16.34
CA LEU A 260 -14.69 -12.70 15.85
C LEU A 260 -15.58 -11.54 16.33
N TYR A 261 -15.35 -11.05 17.55
CA TYR A 261 -16.21 -10.09 18.24
C TYR A 261 -15.62 -8.68 18.33
N ASN A 262 -14.54 -8.41 17.58
CA ASN A 262 -13.93 -7.09 17.51
C ASN A 262 -14.92 -6.03 17.03
N ASN A 263 -14.75 -4.80 17.51
CA ASN A 263 -15.52 -3.64 17.06
C ASN A 263 -14.55 -2.50 16.69
N PRO A 264 -14.35 -2.18 15.40
CA PRO A 264 -15.08 -2.69 14.23
C PRO A 264 -14.85 -4.17 13.95
N ASN A 265 -15.84 -4.82 13.31
CA ASN A 265 -15.77 -6.24 12.96
C ASN A 265 -14.62 -6.49 11.98
N PHE A 266 -13.64 -7.28 12.41
CA PHE A 266 -12.47 -7.66 11.63
C PHE A 266 -12.86 -8.49 10.40
N PHE A 267 -13.79 -9.43 10.57
CA PHE A 267 -14.29 -10.32 9.51
C PHE A 267 -15.54 -9.73 8.85
N ASP A 268 -15.41 -8.50 8.34
CA ASP A 268 -16.48 -7.80 7.63
C ASP A 268 -16.93 -8.55 6.34
N ILE A 269 -18.06 -8.12 5.78
CA ILE A 269 -18.63 -8.76 4.59
C ILE A 269 -17.69 -8.70 3.37
N ASN A 270 -16.87 -7.67 3.23
CA ASN A 270 -15.92 -7.54 2.12
C ASN A 270 -14.70 -8.46 2.33
N ALA A 271 -14.19 -8.52 3.55
CA ALA A 271 -13.13 -9.45 3.95
C ALA A 271 -13.54 -10.90 3.68
N LEU A 272 -14.75 -11.30 4.07
CA LEU A 272 -15.28 -12.64 3.79
C LEU A 272 -15.67 -12.84 2.32
N ARG A 273 -16.12 -11.81 1.58
CA ARG A 273 -16.42 -11.88 0.13
C ARG A 273 -15.15 -12.15 -0.68
N GLN A 274 -14.09 -11.38 -0.43
CA GLN A 274 -12.85 -11.43 -1.20
C GLN A 274 -12.00 -12.64 -0.81
N SER A 275 -11.75 -12.85 0.49
CA SER A 275 -11.01 -14.03 0.94
C SER A 275 -11.75 -15.33 0.67
N LYS A 276 -13.09 -15.33 0.71
CA LYS A 276 -13.91 -16.55 0.69
C LYS A 276 -13.47 -17.53 1.80
N LEU A 277 -12.90 -17.04 2.91
CA LEU A 277 -12.36 -17.85 4.03
C LEU A 277 -13.44 -18.77 4.61
N HIS A 278 -14.67 -18.27 4.73
CA HIS A 278 -15.86 -19.05 5.09
C HIS A 278 -16.14 -20.25 4.17
N LYS A 279 -15.62 -20.30 2.93
CA LYS A 279 -15.72 -21.49 2.07
C LYS A 279 -14.62 -22.50 2.38
N LEU A 280 -13.43 -22.03 2.76
CA LEU A 280 -12.33 -22.91 3.18
C LEU A 280 -12.71 -23.68 4.45
N LEU A 281 -13.25 -22.98 5.46
CA LEU A 281 -13.71 -23.62 6.70
C LEU A 281 -14.81 -24.66 6.44
N LYS A 282 -15.68 -24.45 5.44
CA LYS A 282 -16.68 -25.46 5.03
C LYS A 282 -16.07 -26.68 4.35
N VAL A 283 -14.98 -26.52 3.60
CA VAL A 283 -14.23 -27.67 3.06
C VAL A 283 -13.61 -28.46 4.21
N ILE A 284 -12.99 -27.78 5.18
CA ILE A 284 -12.40 -28.43 6.37
C ILE A 284 -13.44 -29.23 7.15
N VAL A 285 -14.61 -28.65 7.46
CA VAL A 285 -15.71 -29.34 8.17
C VAL A 285 -16.29 -30.52 7.38
N ASN A 286 -16.20 -30.51 6.06
CA ASN A 286 -16.71 -31.59 5.21
C ASN A 286 -15.66 -32.68 4.92
N ASP A 287 -14.39 -32.48 5.28
CA ASP A 287 -13.32 -33.46 5.09
C ASP A 287 -13.09 -34.25 6.39
N SER A 288 -13.42 -35.54 6.35
CA SER A 288 -13.25 -36.44 7.50
C SER A 288 -11.82 -36.56 8.00
N ASN A 289 -10.82 -36.34 7.12
CA ASN A 289 -9.39 -36.40 7.48
C ASN A 289 -8.96 -35.19 8.32
N LEU A 290 -9.75 -34.11 8.32
CA LEU A 290 -9.49 -32.86 9.04
C LEU A 290 -10.37 -32.72 10.29
N SER A 291 -10.87 -33.84 10.82
CA SER A 291 -11.81 -33.92 11.97
C SER A 291 -11.35 -33.14 13.21
N GLU A 292 -10.05 -33.10 13.48
CA GLU A 292 -9.42 -32.30 14.54
C GLU A 292 -9.80 -30.80 14.48
N PHE A 293 -9.94 -30.24 13.28
CA PHE A 293 -10.24 -28.82 13.06
C PHE A 293 -11.74 -28.53 12.93
N HIS A 294 -12.61 -29.56 13.01
CA HIS A 294 -14.05 -29.42 12.74
C HIS A 294 -14.74 -28.51 13.75
N GLU A 295 -14.52 -28.70 15.05
CA GLU A 295 -15.25 -27.95 16.09
C GLU A 295 -14.93 -26.46 16.04
N VAL A 296 -13.66 -26.09 15.97
CA VAL A 296 -13.22 -24.69 15.81
C VAL A 296 -13.79 -24.08 14.53
N SER A 297 -13.71 -24.81 13.40
CA SER A 297 -14.25 -24.35 12.12
C SER A 297 -15.77 -24.16 12.15
N LYS A 298 -16.52 -25.04 12.83
CA LYS A 298 -17.97 -24.92 13.05
C LYS A 298 -18.30 -23.68 13.88
N ARG A 299 -17.61 -23.44 15.01
CA ARG A 299 -17.83 -22.26 15.86
C ARG A 299 -17.63 -20.95 15.10
N ILE A 300 -16.53 -20.83 14.35
CA ILE A 300 -16.27 -19.68 13.47
C ILE A 300 -17.40 -19.53 12.44
N LEU A 301 -17.78 -20.59 11.73
CA LEU A 301 -18.84 -20.55 10.72
C LEU A 301 -20.21 -20.16 11.30
N LEU A 302 -20.54 -20.60 12.51
CA LEU A 302 -21.77 -20.23 13.21
C LEU A 302 -21.80 -18.72 13.49
N SER A 303 -20.71 -18.14 14.00
CA SER A 303 -20.62 -16.68 14.20
C SER A 303 -20.81 -15.88 12.91
N TRP A 304 -20.36 -16.41 11.77
CA TRP A 304 -20.48 -15.76 10.46
C TRP A 304 -21.78 -16.06 9.72
N THR A 305 -22.74 -16.79 10.31
CA THR A 305 -23.97 -17.24 9.64
C THR A 305 -24.72 -16.10 8.93
N ASN A 306 -24.91 -14.98 9.62
CA ASN A 306 -25.61 -13.80 9.08
C ASN A 306 -24.85 -13.18 7.90
N THR A 307 -23.53 -13.00 8.03
CA THR A 307 -22.68 -12.46 6.96
C THR A 307 -22.63 -13.38 5.75
N ILE A 308 -22.56 -14.71 5.97
CA ILE A 308 -22.59 -15.73 4.91
C ILE A 308 -23.95 -15.76 4.23
N HIS A 309 -25.05 -15.58 4.96
CA HIS A 309 -26.40 -15.50 4.39
C HIS A 309 -26.54 -14.25 3.49
N GLN A 310 -26.07 -13.09 3.94
CA GLN A 310 -26.05 -11.87 3.13
C GLN A 310 -25.24 -12.07 1.84
N LEU A 311 -24.05 -12.67 1.91
CA LEU A 311 -23.22 -12.99 0.73
C LEU A 311 -23.91 -13.94 -0.27
N LYS A 312 -24.81 -14.83 0.19
CA LYS A 312 -25.62 -15.67 -0.71
C LYS A 312 -26.70 -14.85 -1.42
N LEU A 313 -27.41 -13.99 -0.69
CA LEU A 313 -28.46 -13.15 -1.25
C LEU A 313 -27.90 -12.19 -2.31
N GLU A 314 -26.79 -11.52 -2.01
CA GLU A 314 -26.08 -10.63 -2.95
C GLU A 314 -25.70 -11.38 -4.23
N LYS A 315 -25.15 -12.59 -4.14
CA LYS A 315 -24.79 -13.40 -5.32
C LYS A 315 -26.03 -13.81 -6.16
N ILE A 316 -27.17 -14.07 -5.51
CA ILE A 316 -28.41 -14.42 -6.23
C ILE A 316 -28.96 -13.18 -6.97
N ALA A 317 -28.89 -12.00 -6.36
CA ALA A 317 -29.27 -10.74 -7.01
C ALA A 317 -28.37 -10.44 -8.22
N GLU A 318 -27.04 -10.48 -8.05
CA GLU A 318 -26.05 -10.30 -9.14
C GLU A 318 -26.32 -11.26 -10.32
N HIS A 319 -26.70 -12.52 -10.06
CA HIS A 319 -27.01 -13.48 -11.13
C HIS A 319 -28.32 -13.23 -11.87
N LYS A 320 -29.33 -12.63 -11.22
CA LYS A 320 -30.60 -12.27 -11.88
C LYS A 320 -30.44 -11.05 -12.75
N GLU A 321 -29.75 -10.03 -12.25
CA GLU A 321 -29.46 -8.78 -12.97
C GLU A 321 -28.66 -9.03 -14.27
N ILE A 322 -27.80 -10.06 -14.29
CA ILE A 322 -27.06 -10.51 -15.48
C ILE A 322 -27.94 -11.32 -16.48
N GLN A 323 -29.10 -11.84 -16.05
CA GLN A 323 -30.02 -12.60 -16.91
C GLN A 323 -31.15 -11.75 -17.49
N GLU A 324 -31.30 -10.50 -17.02
CA GLU A 324 -32.31 -9.53 -17.47
C GLU A 324 -31.70 -8.47 -18.44
N ILE A 325 -30.44 -8.65 -18.87
CA ILE A 325 -29.67 -7.83 -19.83
C ILE A 325 -29.34 -8.68 -21.07
#